data_AF-A4S5C5-F1
#
_entry.id   AF-A4S5C5-F1
#
_cell.length_a   1.000
_cell.length_b   1.000
_cell.length_c   1.000
_cell.angle_alpha   90.00
_cell.angle_beta   90.00
_cell.angle_gamma   90.00
#
_symmetry.space_group_name_H-M   'P 1'
#
loop_
_entity.id
_entity.type
_entity.pdbx_description
1 polymer ?
#
loop_
_entity_poly.entity_id
_entity_poly.type
_entity_poly.pdbx_seq_one_letter_code
_entity_poly.pdbx_strand_id
1 'polypeptide(L)'
;MASGFGARGSEGRCAPVWREFTKCVNEADDRSACFKFREDYVECLHHKKEYRRENEIENERQRRNEEHANAKKEALLKEMRTFSWVTDEKYAPKK
;
A
#
# COMPACT_ATOMS: atom_id res chain seq x y z
N MET A 1 24.31 22.88 -14.88
CA MET A 1 23.12 22.30 -14.22
C MET A 1 22.91 20.89 -14.78
N ALA A 2 23.15 19.84 -14.00
CA ALA A 2 22.87 18.45 -14.43
C ALA A 2 21.39 18.09 -14.16
N SER A 3 20.49 19.00 -14.54
CA SER A 3 19.04 18.87 -14.34
C SER A 3 18.48 17.80 -15.26
N GLY A 4 18.43 16.56 -14.79
CA GLY A 4 17.89 15.41 -15.52
C GLY A 4 18.69 14.11 -15.39
N PHE A 5 19.91 14.16 -14.85
CA PHE A 5 20.76 12.96 -14.68
C PHE A 5 20.62 12.37 -13.28
N GLY A 6 20.54 11.04 -13.21
CA GLY A 6 20.56 10.28 -11.97
C GLY A 6 21.98 10.09 -11.44
N ALA A 7 22.08 9.51 -10.24
CA ALA A 7 23.36 9.29 -9.54
C ALA A 7 24.39 8.44 -10.33
N ARG A 8 23.95 7.68 -11.34
CA ARG A 8 24.81 6.85 -12.20
C ARG A 8 25.13 7.50 -13.55
N GLY A 9 24.77 8.77 -13.75
CA GLY A 9 24.93 9.47 -15.04
C GLY A 9 23.93 9.03 -16.12
N SER A 10 23.06 8.06 -15.83
CA SER A 10 21.91 7.73 -16.67
C SER A 10 20.81 8.78 -16.54
N GLU A 11 19.83 8.76 -17.44
CA GLU A 11 18.62 9.55 -17.28
C GLU A 11 17.96 9.26 -15.91
N GLY A 12 17.53 10.31 -15.21
CA GLY A 12 16.89 10.20 -13.90
C GLY A 12 15.52 9.52 -14.00
N ARG A 13 15.09 8.79 -12.96
CA ARG A 13 13.83 8.03 -12.96
C ARG A 13 12.61 8.85 -13.38
N CYS A 14 12.49 10.08 -12.89
CA CYS A 14 11.37 10.99 -13.18
C CYS A 14 11.70 12.03 -14.27
N ALA A 15 12.82 11.89 -15.00
CA ALA A 15 13.19 12.83 -16.06
C ALA A 15 12.20 12.84 -17.25
N PRO A 16 11.58 11.73 -17.67
CA PRO A 16 10.52 11.77 -18.69
C PRO A 16 9.33 12.63 -18.28
N VAL A 17 8.82 12.44 -17.05
CA VAL A 17 7.69 13.21 -16.49
C VAL A 17 8.04 14.69 -16.34
N TRP A 18 9.29 14.98 -15.93
CA TRP A 18 9.80 16.36 -15.88
C TRP A 18 9.81 17.02 -17.26
N ARG A 19 10.21 16.30 -18.32
CA ARG A 19 10.19 16.83 -19.69
C ARG A 19 8.78 17.23 -20.12
N GLU A 20 7.77 16.41 -19.83
CA GLU A 20 6.38 16.73 -20.13
C GLU A 20 5.88 17.96 -19.37
N PHE A 21 6.20 18.07 -18.08
CA PHE A 21 5.89 19.26 -17.30
C PHE A 21 6.54 20.52 -17.87
N THR A 22 7.84 20.46 -18.16
CA THR A 22 8.56 21.62 -18.73
C THR A 22 8.04 21.98 -20.11
N LYS A 23 7.66 21.00 -20.93
CA LYS A 23 7.03 21.24 -22.23
C LYS A 23 5.73 22.03 -22.06
N CYS A 24 4.85 21.59 -21.17
CA CYS A 24 3.60 22.32 -20.89
C CYS A 24 3.88 23.75 -20.41
N VAL A 25 4.81 23.93 -19.47
CA VAL A 25 5.14 25.26 -18.90
C VAL A 25 5.72 26.20 -19.95
N ASN A 26 6.46 25.68 -20.93
CA ASN A 26 7.05 26.47 -22.00
C ASN A 26 6.03 26.83 -23.11
N GLU A 27 5.01 26.01 -23.31
CA GLU A 27 3.98 26.20 -24.34
C GLU A 27 2.76 26.99 -23.84
N ALA A 28 2.49 27.01 -22.53
CA ALA A 28 1.30 27.63 -21.95
C ALA A 28 1.51 29.10 -21.54
N ASP A 29 0.54 29.96 -21.86
CA ASP A 29 0.49 31.35 -21.37
C ASP A 29 0.29 31.44 -19.85
N ASP A 30 -0.52 30.55 -19.29
CA ASP A 30 -0.72 30.42 -17.84
C ASP A 30 -0.11 29.12 -17.31
N ARG A 31 0.85 29.27 -16.40
CA ARG A 31 1.52 28.17 -15.70
C ARG A 31 0.57 27.35 -14.83
N SER A 32 -0.56 27.93 -14.42
CA SER A 32 -1.58 27.21 -13.64
C SER A 32 -2.22 26.06 -14.43
N ALA A 33 -2.29 26.17 -15.76
CA ALA A 33 -2.86 25.14 -16.63
C ALA A 33 -2.06 23.82 -16.58
N CYS A 34 -0.77 23.89 -16.26
CA CYS A 34 0.14 22.74 -16.16
C CYS A 34 0.14 22.05 -14.80
N PHE A 35 -0.83 22.35 -13.93
CA PHE A 35 -0.91 21.80 -12.58
C PHE A 35 -0.98 20.26 -12.57
N LYS A 36 -1.67 19.63 -13.54
CA LYS A 36 -1.75 18.16 -13.64
C LYS A 36 -0.37 17.52 -13.83
N PHE A 37 0.41 18.02 -14.78
CA PHE A 37 1.78 17.54 -15.01
C PHE A 37 2.71 17.81 -13.82
N ARG A 38 2.47 18.89 -13.08
CA ARG A 38 3.18 19.15 -11.82
C ARG A 38 2.85 18.10 -10.77
N GLU A 39 1.57 17.75 -10.61
CA GLU A 39 1.17 16.70 -9.67
C GLU A 39 1.84 15.37 -10.02
N ASP A 40 1.87 14.98 -11.30
CA ASP A 40 2.47 13.73 -11.75
C ASP A 40 3.99 13.70 -11.48
N TYR A 41 4.68 14.84 -11.68
CA TYR A 41 6.10 14.94 -11.34
C TYR A 41 6.36 14.80 -9.84
N VAL A 42 5.57 15.46 -9.00
CA VAL A 42 5.68 15.38 -7.53
C VAL A 42 5.28 13.99 -7.02
N GLU A 43 4.32 13.35 -7.69
CA GLU A 43 3.94 11.96 -7.45
C GLU A 43 5.12 11.04 -7.73
N CYS A 44 5.75 11.09 -8.91
CA CYS A 44 6.92 10.26 -9.23
C CYS A 44 8.09 10.47 -8.26
N LEU A 45 8.27 11.67 -7.70
CA LEU A 45 9.34 11.95 -6.74
C LEU A 45 9.08 11.34 -5.35
N HIS A 46 7.83 11.34 -4.90
CA HIS A 46 7.49 11.04 -3.51
C HIS A 46 6.56 9.84 -3.31
N HIS A 47 5.96 9.32 -4.38
CA HIS A 47 5.02 8.20 -4.43
C HIS A 47 3.90 8.28 -3.37
N LYS A 48 3.47 9.48 -3.00
CA LYS A 48 2.51 9.68 -1.90
C LYS A 48 1.15 9.05 -2.17
N LYS A 49 0.68 9.13 -3.42
CA LYS A 49 -0.60 8.56 -3.85
C LYS A 49 -0.50 7.03 -3.85
N GLU A 50 0.60 6.48 -4.36
CA GLU A 50 0.85 5.03 -4.37
C GLU A 50 0.95 4.45 -2.96
N TYR A 51 1.80 5.00 -2.09
CA TYR A 51 1.94 4.51 -0.71
C TYR A 51 0.63 4.55 0.07
N ARG A 52 -0.20 5.57 -0.16
CA ARG A 52 -1.53 5.64 0.46
C ARG A 52 -2.40 4.47 0.01
N ARG A 53 -2.47 4.23 -1.30
CA ARG A 53 -3.27 3.15 -1.88
C ARG A 53 -2.77 1.78 -1.44
N GLU A 54 -1.46 1.55 -1.42
CA GLU A 54 -0.87 0.30 -0.92
C GLU A 54 -1.23 0.05 0.55
N ASN A 55 -1.13 1.08 1.40
CA ASN A 55 -1.51 0.97 2.81
C ASN A 55 -3.00 0.66 2.99
N GLU A 56 -3.88 1.29 2.20
CA GLU A 56 -5.32 0.99 2.22
C GLU A 56 -5.61 -0.47 1.85
N ILE A 57 -4.95 -0.98 0.80
CA ILE A 57 -5.09 -2.38 0.36
C ILE A 57 -4.56 -3.35 1.43
N GLU A 58 -3.43 -3.03 2.05
CA GLU A 58 -2.83 -3.86 3.08
C GLU A 58 -3.69 -3.90 4.35
N ASN A 59 -4.25 -2.76 4.76
CA ASN A 59 -5.18 -2.70 5.90
C ASN A 59 -6.42 -3.57 5.66
N GLU A 60 -7.02 -3.51 4.46
CA GLU A 60 -8.15 -4.37 4.11
C GLU A 60 -7.77 -5.85 4.04
N ARG A 61 -6.57 -6.17 3.55
CA ARG A 61 -6.04 -7.54 3.57
C ARG A 61 -5.89 -8.04 5.00
N GLN A 62 -5.34 -7.23 5.90
CA GLN A 62 -5.17 -7.58 7.32
C GLN A 62 -6.51 -7.84 7.99
N ARG A 63 -7.49 -6.94 7.82
CA ARG A 63 -8.85 -7.14 8.36
C ARG A 63 -9.47 -8.45 7.90
N ARG A 64 -9.39 -8.78 6.61
CA ARG A 64 -9.91 -10.05 6.06
C ARG A 64 -9.16 -11.27 6.62
N ASN A 65 -7.85 -11.16 6.81
CA ASN A 65 -7.05 -12.24 7.38
C ASN A 65 -7.40 -12.49 8.85
N GLU A 66 -7.63 -11.44 9.63
CA GLU A 66 -8.06 -11.53 11.03
C GLU A 66 -9.45 -12.15 11.17
N GLU A 67 -10.41 -11.73 10.34
CA GLU A 67 -11.75 -12.32 10.29
C GLU A 67 -11.68 -13.82 9.98
N HIS A 68 -10.87 -14.20 8.99
CA HIS A 68 -10.69 -15.60 8.62
C HIS A 68 -9.95 -16.41 9.71
N ALA A 69 -8.96 -15.82 10.38
CA ALA A 69 -8.27 -16.44 11.50
C ALA A 69 -9.20 -16.65 12.70
N ASN A 70 -10.06 -15.68 13.00
CA ASN A 70 -11.07 -15.79 14.06
C ASN A 70 -12.11 -16.86 13.73
N ALA A 71 -12.64 -16.88 12.51
CA ALA A 71 -13.57 -17.92 12.08
C ALA A 71 -12.95 -19.33 12.16
N LYS A 72 -11.68 -19.49 11.76
CA LYS A 72 -10.94 -20.75 11.92
C LYS A 72 -10.74 -21.13 13.39
N LYS A 73 -10.40 -20.17 14.24
CA LYS A 73 -10.23 -20.40 15.68
C LYS A 73 -11.54 -20.84 16.31
N GLU A 74 -12.67 -20.21 15.96
CA GLU A 74 -14.00 -20.61 16.44
C GLU A 74 -14.40 -22.00 15.96
N ALA A 75 -14.16 -22.33 14.69
CA ALA A 75 -14.40 -23.66 14.15
C ALA A 75 -13.56 -24.71 14.89
N LEU A 76 -12.27 -24.46 15.07
CA LEU A 76 -11.36 -25.35 15.81
C LEU A 76 -11.77 -25.49 17.28
N LEU A 77 -12.19 -24.41 17.94
CA LEU A 77 -12.72 -24.47 19.31
C LEU A 77 -14.03 -25.25 19.41
N LYS A 78 -14.87 -25.19 18.38
CA LYS A 78 -16.11 -25.99 18.29
C LYS A 78 -15.76 -27.47 18.12
N GLU A 79 -14.87 -27.81 17.20
CA GLU A 79 -14.38 -29.18 17.02
C GLU A 79 -13.71 -29.70 18.29
N MET A 80 -12.79 -28.93 18.89
CA MET A 80 -12.13 -29.27 20.15
C MET A 80 -13.11 -29.68 21.26
N ARG A 81 -14.23 -28.97 21.38
CA ARG A 81 -15.27 -29.28 22.38
C ARG A 81 -16.03 -30.57 22.13
N THR A 82 -15.99 -31.11 20.92
CA THR A 82 -16.63 -32.40 20.59
C THR A 82 -15.76 -33.62 20.90
N PHE A 83 -14.46 -33.41 21.17
CA PHE A 83 -13.57 -34.53 21.49
C PHE A 83 -13.74 -35.02 22.93
N SER A 84 -13.83 -36.34 23.08
CA SER A 84 -14.13 -37.05 24.34
C SER A 84 -13.15 -36.75 25.50
N TRP A 85 -11.88 -36.45 25.23
CA TRP A 85 -10.87 -36.13 26.26
C TRP A 85 -10.96 -34.69 26.80
N VAL A 86 -11.72 -33.79 26.16
CA VAL A 86 -11.93 -32.40 26.62
C VAL A 86 -13.03 -32.30 27.68
N THR A 87 -14.00 -33.24 27.65
CA THR A 87 -15.04 -33.40 28.67
C THR A 87 -14.58 -34.20 29.89
N ASP A 88 -13.37 -34.76 29.84
CA ASP A 88 -12.79 -35.56 30.91
C ASP A 88 -12.32 -34.63 32.04
N GLU A 89 -12.85 -34.84 33.24
CA GLU A 89 -12.66 -33.95 34.40
C GLU A 89 -11.19 -33.83 34.83
N LYS A 90 -10.37 -34.82 34.46
CA LYS A 90 -8.91 -34.82 34.65
C LYS A 90 -8.17 -33.73 33.85
N TYR A 91 -8.71 -33.32 32.70
CA TYR A 91 -8.05 -32.38 31.76
C TYR A 91 -8.84 -31.09 31.53
N ALA A 92 -9.99 -30.91 32.20
CA ALA A 92 -10.78 -29.68 32.11
C ALA A 92 -10.04 -28.47 32.74
N PRO A 93 -10.15 -27.26 32.16
CA PRO A 93 -9.55 -26.06 32.74
C PRO A 93 -10.15 -25.79 34.12
N LYS A 94 -9.29 -25.75 35.16
CA LYS A 94 -9.72 -25.46 36.53
C LYS A 94 -10.23 -24.02 36.60
N LYS A 95 -11.43 -23.84 37.19
CA LYS A 95 -12.04 -22.54 37.48
C LYS A 95 -11.17 -21.69 38.40
#